data_AF-A0A2D5ZVM2-F1
#
_entry.id   AF-A0A2D5ZVM2-F1
#
_cell.length_a   1.000
_cell.length_b   1.000
_cell.length_c   1.000
_cell.angle_alpha   90.00
_cell.angle_beta   90.00
_cell.angle_gamma   90.00
#
_symmetry.space_group_name_H-M   'P 1'
#
loop_
_entity.id
_entity.type
_entity.pdbx_description
1 polymer ?
#
loop_
_entity_poly.entity_id
_entity_poly.type
_entity_poly.pdbx_seq_one_letter_code
_entity_poly.pdbx_strand_id
1 'polypeptide(L)'
;MKTSKHYIQPLLLAGVLTLWTGCFEHSGDPELGAELSAETLLTEIEKPFYDVDILDKSVGESLSYVTTQRFQGMADYFIVSEQGFEITSKDDSDPEYVLFKIENVNVSYSEGQGKLTVKEMSLTVQRATAAASLTENATVLSKAKEQLNEYLFKASQVQTQEEDEGRTSLHNLRVEQYLVEAPDKVKDRPNCNGLKDCYLETTRVRFDLAFRDGGDRVENVYNYDLFISPQVPFFAVPIFTNIGYSGVVQFCVQTWIPNGENNVLIRECQTLDDYSWD
;
A
#
# COMPACT_ATOMS: atom_id res chain seq x y z
N MET A 1 19.10 -21.86 28.63
CA MET A 1 18.59 -20.78 27.76
C MET A 1 18.59 -19.49 28.56
N LYS A 2 19.43 -18.52 28.18
CA LYS A 2 19.53 -17.21 28.84
C LYS A 2 18.52 -16.27 28.20
N THR A 3 17.50 -15.88 28.94
CA THR A 3 16.55 -14.84 28.55
C THR A 3 17.19 -13.47 28.80
N SER A 4 17.60 -12.78 27.73
CA SER A 4 18.02 -11.38 27.80
C SER A 4 16.76 -10.51 27.92
N LYS A 5 16.53 -9.90 29.08
CA LYS A 5 15.52 -8.86 29.25
C LYS A 5 16.17 -7.52 28.95
N HIS A 6 15.90 -6.95 27.77
CA HIS A 6 16.19 -5.55 27.50
C HIS A 6 15.00 -4.71 27.98
N TYR A 7 15.18 -4.07 29.14
CA TYR A 7 14.34 -2.95 29.57
C TYR A 7 14.71 -1.74 28.74
N ILE A 8 13.83 -1.32 27.81
CA ILE A 8 13.92 0.00 27.18
C ILE A 8 13.26 0.98 28.14
N GLN A 9 14.09 1.80 28.76
CA GLN A 9 13.70 2.88 29.65
C GLN A 9 13.10 4.01 28.77
N PRO A 10 11.95 4.61 29.13
CA PRO A 10 11.42 5.76 28.42
C PRO A 10 12.30 6.97 28.78
N LEU A 11 13.37 7.19 28.02
CA LEU A 11 14.17 8.39 28.13
C LEU A 11 13.41 9.50 27.42
N LEU A 12 12.81 10.36 28.23
CA LEU A 12 12.48 11.75 27.92
C LEU A 12 13.54 12.34 26.97
N LEU A 13 13.21 12.41 25.68
CA LEU A 13 13.94 13.17 24.66
C LEU A 13 13.65 14.67 24.86
N ALA A 14 13.99 15.19 26.03
CA ALA A 14 13.98 16.62 26.31
C ALA A 14 15.44 17.10 26.30
N GLY A 15 15.86 17.61 25.14
CA GLY A 15 17.09 18.39 25.01
C GLY A 15 18.25 17.62 24.38
N VAL A 16 18.37 17.69 23.05
CA VAL A 16 19.48 18.32 22.29
C VAL A 16 19.03 18.32 20.82
N LEU A 17 18.28 19.35 20.44
CA LEU A 17 17.94 19.68 19.04
C LEU A 17 18.04 21.20 18.91
N THR A 18 19.23 21.74 19.13
CA THR A 18 19.57 23.10 18.72
C THR A 18 20.70 22.99 17.71
N LEU A 19 20.56 23.77 16.64
CA LEU A 19 21.41 23.86 15.45
C LEU A 19 20.98 22.89 14.33
N TRP A 20 19.97 23.33 13.56
CA TRP A 20 20.01 23.55 12.10
C TRP A 20 18.61 23.99 11.64
N THR A 21 18.08 25.08 12.21
CA THR A 21 16.91 25.78 11.67
C THR A 21 17.38 26.65 10.50
N GLY A 22 17.73 26.01 9.38
CA GLY A 22 17.71 26.72 8.12
C GLY A 22 16.28 27.13 7.86
N CYS A 23 16.01 28.43 7.75
CA CYS A 23 14.74 28.96 7.26
C CYS A 23 14.50 28.43 5.84
N PHE A 24 13.85 27.28 5.73
CA PHE A 24 13.24 26.85 4.48
C PHE A 24 11.91 27.61 4.37
N GLU A 25 11.99 28.82 3.83
CA GLU A 25 10.82 29.55 3.37
C GLU A 25 10.28 28.81 2.13
N HIS A 26 9.43 27.81 2.34
CA HIS A 26 8.81 27.03 1.27
C HIS A 26 7.54 27.75 0.82
N SER A 27 7.71 28.83 0.03
CA SER A 27 6.60 29.68 -0.42
C SER A 27 6.34 29.64 -1.92
N GLY A 28 6.80 28.61 -2.63
CA GLY A 28 6.40 28.35 -4.01
C GLY A 28 5.44 27.17 -4.07
N ASP A 29 4.32 27.31 -4.79
CA ASP A 29 3.52 26.13 -5.17
C ASP A 29 4.46 25.14 -5.88
N PRO A 30 4.45 23.86 -5.51
CA PRO A 30 5.28 22.86 -6.18
C PRO A 30 4.96 22.87 -7.68
N GLU A 31 5.98 22.77 -8.53
CA GLU A 31 5.78 22.58 -9.97
C GLU A 31 5.16 21.19 -10.22
N LEU A 32 3.83 21.13 -10.12
CA LEU A 32 3.06 19.96 -10.48
C LEU A 32 3.04 19.87 -12.01
N GLY A 33 3.41 18.71 -12.57
CA GLY A 33 3.31 18.46 -14.00
C GLY A 33 1.86 18.42 -14.48
N ALA A 34 1.65 17.94 -15.71
CA ALA A 34 0.29 17.79 -16.24
C ALA A 34 -0.58 16.91 -15.32
N GLU A 35 -1.83 17.34 -15.12
CA GLU A 35 -2.82 16.55 -14.40
C GLU A 35 -3.20 15.31 -15.21
N LEU A 36 -3.36 14.18 -14.55
CA LEU A 36 -3.80 12.92 -15.14
C LEU A 36 -5.15 12.48 -14.57
N SER A 37 -5.90 11.72 -15.38
CA SER A 37 -7.15 11.14 -14.93
C SER A 37 -6.91 9.92 -14.03
N ALA A 38 -7.80 9.68 -13.07
CA ALA A 38 -7.79 8.47 -12.25
C ALA A 38 -7.84 7.18 -13.09
N GLU A 39 -8.51 7.21 -14.25
CA GLU A 39 -8.55 6.10 -15.19
C GLU A 39 -7.19 5.73 -15.75
N THR A 40 -6.37 6.75 -16.08
CA THR A 40 -5.02 6.53 -16.60
C THR A 40 -4.17 5.85 -15.54
N LEU A 41 -4.25 6.32 -14.28
CA LEU A 41 -3.53 5.70 -13.17
C LEU A 41 -3.99 4.26 -12.91
N LEU A 42 -5.29 4.02 -12.82
CA LEU A 42 -5.85 2.69 -12.59
C LEU A 42 -5.43 1.71 -13.68
N THR A 43 -5.50 2.12 -14.95
CA THR A 43 -5.09 1.28 -16.08
C THR A 43 -3.64 0.81 -15.93
N GLU A 44 -2.72 1.72 -15.53
CA GLU A 44 -1.32 1.36 -15.34
C GLU A 44 -1.06 0.51 -14.08
N ILE A 45 -1.86 0.68 -13.02
CA ILE A 45 -1.79 -0.15 -11.81
C ILE A 45 -2.37 -1.56 -12.06
N GLU A 46 -3.42 -1.69 -12.86
CA GLU A 46 -4.11 -2.95 -13.14
C GLU A 46 -3.39 -3.80 -14.19
N LYS A 47 -2.69 -3.18 -15.14
CA LYS A 47 -2.01 -3.84 -16.26
C LYS A 47 -1.13 -5.04 -15.86
N PRO A 48 -0.33 -5.00 -14.78
CA PRO A 48 0.45 -6.17 -14.34
C PRO A 48 -0.40 -7.38 -13.93
N PHE A 49 -1.69 -7.18 -13.64
CA PHE A 49 -2.60 -8.22 -13.16
C PHE A 49 -3.50 -8.82 -14.24
N TYR A 50 -3.40 -8.39 -15.50
CA TYR A 50 -4.31 -8.83 -16.57
C TYR A 50 -4.29 -10.35 -16.82
N ASP A 51 -3.17 -11.01 -16.52
CA ASP A 51 -3.02 -12.46 -16.68
C ASP A 51 -3.21 -13.25 -15.36
N VAL A 52 -3.60 -12.58 -14.28
CA VAL A 52 -3.77 -13.21 -12.95
C VAL A 52 -5.25 -13.49 -12.71
N ASP A 53 -5.62 -14.77 -12.65
CA ASP A 53 -6.96 -15.18 -12.22
C ASP A 53 -6.99 -15.43 -10.71
N ILE A 54 -7.86 -14.73 -10.00
CA ILE A 54 -8.10 -14.97 -8.57
C ILE A 54 -8.78 -16.31 -8.32
N LEU A 55 -9.48 -16.87 -9.31
CA LEU A 55 -10.12 -18.16 -9.17
C LEU A 55 -9.10 -19.30 -9.11
N ASP A 56 -7.87 -19.08 -9.55
CA ASP A 56 -6.77 -20.06 -9.48
C ASP A 56 -6.18 -20.19 -8.07
N LYS A 57 -6.57 -19.31 -7.13
CA LYS A 57 -6.01 -19.30 -5.77
C LYS A 57 -6.42 -20.52 -4.96
N SER A 58 -5.49 -21.02 -4.15
CA SER A 58 -5.66 -22.20 -3.30
C SER A 58 -5.70 -21.87 -1.81
N VAL A 59 -6.28 -22.79 -1.02
CA VAL A 59 -6.22 -22.72 0.45
C VAL A 59 -4.76 -22.90 0.87
N GLY A 60 -4.28 -22.10 1.83
CA GLY A 60 -2.88 -22.09 2.28
C GLY A 60 -1.99 -21.06 1.56
N GLU A 61 -2.46 -20.47 0.46
CA GLU A 61 -1.79 -19.29 -0.11
C GLU A 61 -1.76 -18.16 0.90
N SER A 62 -0.59 -17.56 1.08
CA SER A 62 -0.37 -16.52 2.08
C SER A 62 0.57 -15.43 1.61
N LEU A 63 0.46 -14.27 2.24
CA LEU A 63 1.40 -13.16 2.08
C LEU A 63 1.51 -12.39 3.39
N SER A 64 2.66 -11.76 3.60
CA SER A 64 2.89 -10.88 4.75
C SER A 64 3.69 -9.64 4.39
N TYR A 65 3.41 -8.58 5.13
CA TYR A 65 3.94 -7.25 4.94
C TYR A 65 4.48 -6.69 6.24
N VAL A 66 5.51 -5.87 6.12
CA VAL A 66 6.02 -5.00 7.18
C VAL A 66 5.82 -3.55 6.77
N THR A 67 5.13 -2.77 7.59
CA THR A 67 4.99 -1.33 7.43
C THR A 67 6.04 -0.63 8.26
N THR A 68 6.84 0.20 7.59
CA THR A 68 7.90 1.00 8.19
C THR A 68 7.64 2.49 8.00
N GLN A 69 8.06 3.30 8.94
CA GLN A 69 7.97 4.76 8.85
C GLN A 69 9.33 5.40 9.12
N ARG A 70 9.68 6.42 8.35
CA ARG A 70 10.92 7.17 8.48
C ARG A 70 10.66 8.66 8.39
N PHE A 71 11.24 9.42 9.31
CA PHE A 71 11.24 10.88 9.30
C PHE A 71 12.54 11.38 8.65
N GLN A 72 12.46 12.48 7.91
CA GLN A 72 13.63 13.11 7.32
C GLN A 72 14.66 13.51 8.39
N GLY A 73 15.93 13.25 8.10
CA GLY A 73 17.04 13.48 9.04
C GLY A 73 17.31 12.33 10.00
N MET A 74 16.44 11.31 10.08
CA MET A 74 16.68 10.10 10.86
C MET A 74 17.42 9.04 10.03
N ALA A 75 18.37 8.35 10.67
CA ALA A 75 19.09 7.23 10.07
C ALA A 75 18.22 5.97 10.00
N ASP A 76 17.46 5.72 11.07
CA ASP A 76 16.67 4.51 11.26
C ASP A 76 15.20 4.69 10.81
N TYR A 77 14.51 3.57 10.63
CA TYR A 77 13.08 3.48 10.43
C TYR A 77 12.42 2.79 11.63
N PHE A 78 11.12 3.03 11.80
CA PHE A 78 10.29 2.39 12.83
C PHE A 78 9.39 1.36 12.17
N ILE A 79 9.26 0.18 12.77
CA ILE A 79 8.22 -0.78 12.37
C ILE A 79 6.91 -0.30 13.01
N VAL A 80 5.93 0.01 12.17
CA VAL A 80 4.61 0.51 12.59
C VAL A 80 3.62 -0.63 12.68
N SER A 81 3.67 -1.57 11.73
CA SER A 81 2.83 -2.76 11.77
C SER A 81 3.41 -3.91 10.96
N GLU A 82 2.94 -5.11 11.30
CA GLU A 82 3.12 -6.32 10.52
C GLU A 82 1.72 -6.82 10.15
N GLN A 83 1.55 -7.28 8.92
CA GLN A 83 0.26 -7.75 8.43
C GLN A 83 0.45 -9.06 7.65
N GLY A 84 -0.42 -10.04 7.87
CA GLY A 84 -0.45 -11.30 7.15
C GLY A 84 -1.85 -11.59 6.63
N PHE A 85 -1.92 -12.24 5.48
CA PHE A 85 -3.15 -12.73 4.86
C PHE A 85 -2.96 -14.19 4.48
N GLU A 86 -3.98 -15.01 4.73
CA GLU A 86 -3.98 -16.42 4.35
C GLU A 86 -5.37 -16.84 3.88
N ILE A 87 -5.47 -17.56 2.76
CA ILE A 87 -6.73 -18.19 2.34
C ILE A 87 -6.96 -19.42 3.21
N THR A 88 -7.93 -19.33 4.11
CA THR A 88 -8.27 -20.42 5.05
C THR A 88 -9.39 -21.33 4.51
N SER A 89 -10.18 -20.86 3.55
CA SER A 89 -11.24 -21.65 2.92
C SER A 89 -11.53 -21.17 1.50
N LYS A 90 -11.89 -22.10 0.62
CA LYS A 90 -12.44 -21.86 -0.72
C LYS A 90 -13.67 -22.73 -0.91
N ASP A 91 -14.83 -22.10 -1.04
CA ASP A 91 -16.08 -22.76 -1.40
C ASP A 91 -16.38 -22.49 -2.88
N ASP A 92 -16.34 -23.57 -3.65
CA ASP A 92 -16.55 -23.58 -5.10
C ASP A 92 -17.75 -24.48 -5.46
N SER A 93 -18.76 -24.50 -4.60
CA SER A 93 -20.00 -25.27 -4.84
C SER A 93 -21.01 -24.53 -5.72
N ASP A 94 -20.93 -23.20 -5.82
CA ASP A 94 -21.82 -22.37 -6.61
C ASP A 94 -21.30 -22.19 -8.05
N PRO A 95 -22.12 -22.45 -9.10
CA PRO A 95 -21.67 -22.32 -10.48
C PRO A 95 -21.46 -20.88 -10.96
N GLU A 96 -21.96 -19.87 -10.22
CA GLU A 96 -21.83 -18.45 -10.54
C GLU A 96 -20.75 -17.75 -9.70
N TYR A 97 -20.47 -18.24 -8.48
CA TYR A 97 -19.58 -17.57 -7.53
C TYR A 97 -18.58 -18.52 -6.88
N VAL A 98 -17.42 -17.99 -6.51
CA VAL A 98 -16.47 -18.65 -5.60
C VAL A 98 -16.34 -17.80 -4.34
N LEU A 99 -16.48 -18.42 -3.17
CA LEU A 99 -16.34 -17.76 -1.89
C LEU A 99 -15.01 -18.14 -1.24
N PHE A 100 -14.17 -17.13 -1.01
CA PHE A 100 -12.93 -17.27 -0.25
C PHE A 100 -13.14 -16.77 1.18
N LYS A 101 -12.59 -17.49 2.16
CA LYS A 101 -12.33 -16.95 3.49
C LYS A 101 -10.85 -16.65 3.62
N ILE A 102 -10.55 -15.43 4.06
CA ILE A 102 -9.21 -14.91 4.20
C ILE A 102 -9.02 -14.48 5.65
N GLU A 103 -8.06 -15.08 6.34
CA GLU A 103 -7.63 -14.60 7.64
C GLU A 103 -6.67 -13.42 7.46
N ASN A 104 -6.90 -12.33 8.17
CA ASN A 104 -6.06 -11.15 8.25
C ASN A 104 -5.52 -11.02 9.68
N VAL A 105 -4.22 -11.22 9.82
CA VAL A 105 -3.49 -11.07 11.07
C VAL A 105 -2.74 -9.74 11.01
N ASN A 106 -2.98 -8.87 11.97
CA ASN A 106 -2.28 -7.58 12.07
C ASN A 106 -1.70 -7.39 13.46
N VAL A 107 -0.43 -7.00 13.52
CA VAL A 107 0.24 -6.53 14.72
C VAL A 107 0.56 -5.06 14.52
N SER A 108 -0.11 -4.16 15.25
CA SER A 108 0.23 -2.73 15.23
C SER A 108 1.10 -2.37 16.43
N TYR A 109 2.11 -1.55 16.22
CA TYR A 109 3.06 -1.13 17.24
C TYR A 109 2.78 0.33 17.62
N SER A 110 2.38 0.54 18.87
CA SER A 110 2.18 1.88 19.46
C SER A 110 2.86 1.92 20.83
N GLU A 111 3.67 2.94 21.09
CA GLU A 111 4.38 3.12 22.37
C GLU A 111 5.26 1.90 22.75
N GLY A 112 5.80 1.20 21.75
CA GLY A 112 6.62 -0.01 21.94
C GLY A 112 5.83 -1.26 22.33
N GLN A 113 4.49 -1.22 22.35
CA GLN A 113 3.64 -2.39 22.57
C GLN A 113 2.98 -2.83 21.26
N GLY A 114 3.07 -4.12 20.96
CA GLY A 114 2.37 -4.75 19.84
C GLY A 114 0.94 -5.12 20.23
N LYS A 115 -0.04 -4.70 19.43
CA LYS A 115 -1.45 -5.09 19.55
C LYS A 115 -1.81 -6.03 18.41
N LEU A 116 -2.02 -7.31 18.74
CA LEU A 116 -2.50 -8.32 17.81
C LEU A 116 -4.00 -8.15 17.55
N THR A 117 -4.38 -8.16 16.28
CA THR A 117 -5.76 -8.22 15.79
C THR A 117 -5.84 -9.32 14.75
N VAL A 118 -6.83 -10.21 14.88
CA VAL A 118 -7.12 -11.26 13.91
C VAL A 118 -8.54 -11.05 13.42
N LYS A 119 -8.74 -11.05 12.09
CA LYS A 119 -10.05 -10.90 11.45
C LYS A 119 -10.19 -11.93 10.34
N GLU A 120 -11.32 -12.62 10.28
CA GLU A 120 -11.73 -13.38 9.10
C GLU A 120 -12.51 -12.46 8.17
N MET A 121 -12.24 -12.55 6.87
CA MET A 121 -12.93 -11.82 5.82
C MET A 121 -13.47 -12.80 4.79
N SER A 122 -14.60 -12.44 4.19
CA SER A 122 -15.20 -13.20 3.09
C SER A 122 -15.08 -12.40 1.80
N LEU A 123 -14.55 -13.04 0.75
CA LEU A 123 -14.47 -12.49 -0.59
C LEU A 123 -15.29 -13.37 -1.55
N THR A 124 -16.36 -12.82 -2.11
CA THR A 124 -17.16 -13.48 -3.13
C THR A 124 -16.71 -12.99 -4.51
N VAL A 125 -16.20 -13.89 -5.33
CA VAL A 125 -15.79 -13.61 -6.72
C VAL A 125 -16.82 -14.18 -7.67
N GLN A 126 -17.37 -13.35 -8.54
CA GLN A 126 -18.26 -13.80 -9.61
C GLN A 126 -17.44 -14.38 -10.76
N ARG A 127 -17.85 -15.54 -11.28
CA ARG A 127 -17.25 -16.15 -12.46
C ARG A 127 -17.61 -15.33 -13.70
N ALA A 128 -16.64 -15.03 -14.54
CA ALA A 128 -16.92 -14.42 -15.83
C ALA A 128 -17.83 -15.35 -16.65
N THR A 129 -19.05 -14.90 -16.97
CA THR A 129 -19.91 -15.67 -17.87
C THR A 129 -19.40 -15.50 -19.30
N ALA A 130 -19.51 -16.55 -20.13
CA ALA A 130 -19.08 -16.51 -21.52
C ALA A 130 -19.74 -15.38 -22.36
N ALA A 131 -20.82 -14.76 -21.87
CA ALA A 131 -21.56 -13.70 -22.53
C ALA A 131 -21.23 -12.27 -22.03
N ALA A 132 -20.48 -12.11 -20.95
CA ALA A 132 -20.31 -10.80 -20.28
C ALA A 132 -19.02 -10.03 -20.63
N SER A 133 -18.10 -10.62 -21.42
CA SER A 133 -16.71 -10.13 -21.54
C SER A 133 -16.50 -8.76 -22.20
N LEU A 134 -17.53 -8.06 -22.66
CA LEU A 134 -17.38 -6.76 -23.36
C LEU A 134 -18.10 -5.57 -22.69
N THR A 135 -19.14 -5.80 -21.89
CA THR A 135 -19.92 -4.73 -21.23
C THR A 135 -19.64 -4.60 -19.74
N GLU A 136 -19.09 -5.63 -19.11
CA GLU A 136 -18.87 -5.68 -17.66
C GLU A 136 -17.62 -4.89 -17.24
N ASN A 137 -16.60 -4.81 -18.11
CA ASN A 137 -15.38 -4.02 -17.87
C ASN A 137 -15.67 -2.54 -17.62
N ALA A 138 -16.69 -1.95 -18.25
CA ALA A 138 -17.06 -0.55 -18.03
C ALA A 138 -17.71 -0.33 -16.64
N THR A 139 -18.45 -1.31 -16.13
CA THR A 139 -19.16 -1.22 -14.83
C THR A 139 -18.24 -1.53 -13.65
N VAL A 140 -17.30 -2.47 -13.83
CA VAL A 140 -16.25 -2.76 -12.85
C VAL A 140 -15.31 -1.56 -12.74
N LEU A 141 -14.89 -0.99 -13.87
CA LEU A 141 -14.04 0.21 -13.89
C LEU A 141 -14.74 1.43 -13.29
N SER A 142 -16.07 1.60 -13.47
CA SER A 142 -16.80 2.71 -12.83
C SER A 142 -16.89 2.56 -11.31
N LYS A 143 -17.09 1.34 -10.80
CA LYS A 143 -17.06 1.08 -9.35
C LYS A 143 -15.66 1.20 -8.76
N ALA A 144 -14.64 0.75 -9.48
CA ALA A 144 -13.24 0.93 -9.10
C ALA A 144 -12.86 2.41 -9.06
N LYS A 145 -13.33 3.23 -10.01
CA LYS A 145 -13.18 4.69 -10.00
C LYS A 145 -13.85 5.34 -8.78
N GLU A 146 -15.10 4.96 -8.50
CA GLU A 146 -15.85 5.50 -7.35
C GLU A 146 -15.18 5.13 -6.02
N GLN A 147 -14.76 3.88 -5.87
CA GLN A 147 -14.02 3.41 -4.71
C GLN A 147 -12.65 4.08 -4.60
N LEU A 148 -11.89 4.17 -5.69
CA LEU A 148 -10.60 4.87 -5.69
C LEU A 148 -10.77 6.31 -5.25
N ASN A 149 -11.74 7.04 -5.79
CA ASN A 149 -12.01 8.41 -5.39
C ASN A 149 -12.41 8.49 -3.92
N GLU A 150 -13.29 7.61 -3.45
CA GLU A 150 -13.68 7.53 -2.04
C GLU A 150 -12.48 7.22 -1.13
N TYR A 151 -11.54 6.38 -1.58
CA TYR A 151 -10.37 6.02 -0.78
C TYR A 151 -9.27 7.08 -0.82
N LEU A 152 -8.99 7.69 -1.98
CA LEU A 152 -8.09 8.84 -2.06
C LEU A 152 -8.62 9.97 -1.16
N PHE A 153 -9.94 10.12 -1.09
CA PHE A 153 -10.63 11.05 -0.20
C PHE A 153 -10.60 10.62 1.28
N LYS A 154 -10.76 9.34 1.62
CA LYS A 154 -10.65 8.87 3.02
C LYS A 154 -9.21 8.89 3.54
N ALA A 155 -8.24 8.54 2.71
CA ALA A 155 -6.82 8.62 3.04
C ALA A 155 -6.38 10.06 3.34
N SER A 156 -7.08 11.05 2.78
CA SER A 156 -6.85 12.47 3.08
C SER A 156 -7.60 12.97 4.32
N GLN A 157 -8.76 12.40 4.65
CA GLN A 157 -9.54 12.79 5.83
C GLN A 157 -8.93 12.36 7.17
N VAL A 158 -7.80 11.63 7.18
CA VAL A 158 -7.08 11.34 8.43
C VAL A 158 -6.45 12.61 9.05
N GLN A 159 -6.45 13.77 8.37
CA GLN A 159 -5.85 15.00 8.93
C GLN A 159 -6.71 16.27 9.01
N THR A 160 -7.89 16.37 8.37
CA THR A 160 -8.65 17.64 8.38
C THR A 160 -10.14 17.43 8.56
N GLN A 161 -10.68 18.04 9.62
CA GLN A 161 -12.07 17.92 10.08
C GLN A 161 -12.94 19.12 9.66
N GLU A 162 -12.61 19.80 8.56
CA GLU A 162 -13.42 20.91 8.03
C GLU A 162 -13.90 20.60 6.60
N GLU A 163 -15.21 20.73 6.40
CA GLU A 163 -15.97 20.44 5.17
C GLU A 163 -15.81 21.54 4.10
N ASP A 164 -14.61 22.08 3.87
CA ASP A 164 -14.39 22.84 2.64
C ASP A 164 -14.14 21.87 1.49
N GLU A 165 -14.77 22.13 0.33
CA GLU A 165 -14.76 21.28 -0.87
C GLU A 165 -13.36 21.24 -1.52
N GLY A 166 -12.40 20.62 -0.82
CA GLY A 166 -11.04 20.46 -1.30
C GLY A 166 -11.02 19.64 -2.60
N ARG A 167 -10.27 20.12 -3.61
CA ARG A 167 -10.07 19.41 -4.87
C ARG A 167 -8.79 18.58 -4.78
N THR A 168 -8.85 17.35 -5.28
CA THR A 168 -7.66 16.50 -5.49
C THR A 168 -7.28 16.44 -6.97
N SER A 169 -5.99 16.34 -7.25
CA SER A 169 -5.46 16.17 -8.61
C SER A 169 -4.25 15.23 -8.62
N LEU A 170 -4.17 14.38 -9.64
CA LEU A 170 -3.07 13.41 -9.82
C LEU A 170 -2.06 13.97 -10.83
N HIS A 171 -0.76 13.83 -10.56
CA HIS A 171 0.31 14.40 -11.39
C HIS A 171 1.49 13.43 -11.55
N ASN A 172 2.37 13.74 -12.51
CA ASN A 172 3.72 13.16 -12.61
C ASN A 172 3.77 11.62 -12.67
N LEU A 173 2.78 10.98 -13.30
CA LEU A 173 2.77 9.52 -13.48
C LEU A 173 4.01 9.03 -14.23
N ARG A 174 4.72 8.07 -13.64
CA ARG A 174 5.84 7.35 -14.25
C ARG A 174 5.66 5.86 -14.04
N VAL A 175 5.82 5.10 -15.11
CA VAL A 175 5.71 3.64 -15.11
C VAL A 175 6.99 3.06 -15.69
N GLU A 176 7.65 2.20 -14.92
CA GLU A 176 8.98 1.66 -15.25
C GLU A 176 9.01 0.17 -14.88
N GLN A 177 9.79 -0.63 -15.61
CA GLN A 177 10.01 -2.05 -15.29
C GLN A 177 11.28 -2.19 -14.44
N TYR A 178 11.20 -2.98 -13.37
CA TYR A 178 12.31 -3.26 -12.46
C TYR A 178 12.42 -4.75 -12.14
N LEU A 179 13.63 -5.19 -11.85
CA LEU A 179 13.87 -6.45 -11.15
C LEU A 179 14.12 -6.11 -9.69
N VAL A 180 13.29 -6.67 -8.81
CA VAL A 180 13.42 -6.52 -7.36
C VAL A 180 13.80 -7.86 -6.77
N GLU A 181 14.74 -7.87 -5.84
CA GLU A 181 15.09 -9.10 -5.14
C GLU A 181 13.90 -9.64 -4.36
N ALA A 182 13.75 -10.96 -4.33
CA ALA A 182 12.75 -11.59 -3.49
C ALA A 182 12.99 -11.26 -2.00
N PRO A 183 11.93 -11.23 -1.17
CA PRO A 183 12.08 -11.07 0.28
C PRO A 183 12.98 -12.15 0.88
N ASP A 184 13.69 -11.83 1.96
CA ASP A 184 14.67 -12.74 2.57
C ASP A 184 14.05 -14.09 2.96
N LYS A 185 12.83 -14.07 3.52
CA LYS A 185 12.09 -15.31 3.85
C LYS A 185 11.81 -16.18 2.62
N VAL A 186 11.61 -15.59 1.45
CA VAL A 186 11.39 -16.29 0.18
C VAL A 186 12.70 -16.83 -0.38
N LYS A 187 13.79 -16.05 -0.27
CA LYS A 187 15.15 -16.46 -0.67
C LYS A 187 15.62 -17.70 0.10
N ASP A 188 15.24 -17.81 1.37
CA ASP A 188 15.59 -18.93 2.23
C ASP A 188 14.84 -20.24 1.90
N ARG A 189 13.79 -20.18 1.06
CA ARG A 189 13.05 -21.38 0.62
C ARG A 189 13.79 -22.14 -0.49
N PRO A 190 13.59 -23.47 -0.61
CA PRO A 190 14.15 -24.26 -1.71
C PRO A 190 13.80 -23.65 -3.07
N ASN A 191 14.82 -23.51 -3.93
CA ASN A 191 14.69 -22.91 -5.27
C ASN A 191 14.00 -21.54 -5.29
N CYS A 192 14.09 -20.75 -4.22
CA CYS A 192 13.50 -19.41 -4.15
C CYS A 192 12.01 -19.35 -4.49
N ASN A 193 11.27 -20.40 -4.12
CA ASN A 193 9.86 -20.57 -4.48
C ASN A 193 9.61 -20.58 -6.01
N GLY A 194 10.58 -21.05 -6.80
CA GLY A 194 10.49 -21.15 -8.26
C GLY A 194 10.90 -19.87 -9.01
N LEU A 195 11.31 -18.81 -8.31
CA LEU A 195 11.76 -17.58 -8.96
C LEU A 195 13.10 -17.77 -9.68
N LYS A 196 13.18 -17.24 -10.90
CA LYS A 196 14.44 -17.18 -11.64
C LYS A 196 15.41 -16.21 -10.95
N ASP A 197 16.59 -16.70 -10.61
CA ASP A 197 17.67 -15.93 -9.97
C ASP A 197 17.26 -15.21 -8.67
N CYS A 198 16.16 -15.61 -8.02
CA CYS A 198 15.58 -14.92 -6.87
C CYS A 198 15.14 -13.46 -7.12
N TYR A 199 14.74 -13.12 -8.34
CA TYR A 199 14.19 -11.82 -8.66
C TYR A 199 12.72 -11.89 -9.05
N LEU A 200 11.99 -10.84 -8.67
CA LEU A 200 10.63 -10.52 -9.07
C LEU A 200 10.69 -9.49 -10.20
N GLU A 201 10.01 -9.81 -11.30
CA GLU A 201 9.66 -8.85 -12.34
C GLU A 201 8.56 -7.94 -11.78
N THR A 202 8.86 -6.65 -11.73
CA THR A 202 8.00 -5.65 -11.10
C THR A 202 7.75 -4.47 -12.03
N THR A 203 6.51 -4.00 -12.03
CA THR A 203 6.15 -2.69 -12.57
C THR A 203 6.17 -1.68 -11.44
N ARG A 204 7.04 -0.67 -11.55
CA ARG A 204 7.10 0.47 -10.64
C ARG A 204 6.20 1.58 -11.15
N VAL A 205 5.20 1.97 -10.35
CA VAL A 205 4.27 3.07 -10.63
C VAL A 205 4.51 4.19 -9.63
N ARG A 206 4.86 5.38 -10.11
CA ARG A 206 5.04 6.59 -9.29
C ARG A 206 4.11 7.68 -9.73
N PHE A 207 3.50 8.39 -8.79
CA PHE A 207 2.65 9.55 -9.08
C PHE A 207 2.53 10.45 -7.84
N ASP A 208 2.07 11.68 -8.08
CA ASP A 208 1.81 12.65 -7.01
C ASP A 208 0.30 12.87 -6.88
N LEU A 209 -0.19 12.94 -5.64
CA LEU A 209 -1.55 13.34 -5.31
C LEU A 209 -1.49 14.69 -4.60
N ALA A 210 -2.01 15.72 -5.26
CA ALA A 210 -2.06 17.08 -4.72
C ALA A 210 -3.45 17.39 -4.17
N PHE A 211 -3.48 18.00 -2.99
CA PHE A 211 -4.69 18.53 -2.34
C PHE A 211 -4.72 20.05 -2.48
N ARG A 212 -5.89 20.59 -2.80
CA ARG A 212 -6.12 22.03 -2.96
C ARG A 212 -7.29 22.46 -2.11
N ASP A 213 -7.15 23.58 -1.40
CA ASP A 213 -8.21 24.20 -0.62
C ASP A 213 -8.96 25.23 -1.46
N GLY A 214 -10.26 24.98 -1.70
CA GLY A 214 -11.28 25.90 -2.23
C GLY A 214 -10.96 26.67 -3.54
N GLY A 215 -9.77 26.48 -4.09
CA GLY A 215 -9.11 27.29 -5.11
C GLY A 215 -7.88 26.57 -5.69
N ASP A 216 -6.98 27.32 -6.35
CA ASP A 216 -5.85 26.72 -7.09
C ASP A 216 -4.59 26.47 -6.25
N ARG A 217 -4.55 26.89 -4.98
CA ARG A 217 -3.38 26.72 -4.13
C ARG A 217 -3.21 25.25 -3.71
N VAL A 218 -1.99 24.74 -3.79
CA VAL A 218 -1.67 23.37 -3.34
C VAL A 218 -1.35 23.41 -1.85
N GLU A 219 -2.11 22.66 -1.05
CA GLU A 219 -1.89 22.54 0.39
C GLU A 219 -0.89 21.44 0.73
N ASN A 220 -1.08 20.26 0.13
CA ASN A 220 -0.26 19.11 0.40
C ASN A 220 -0.05 18.27 -0.86
N VAL A 221 1.09 17.60 -0.92
CA VAL A 221 1.45 16.65 -1.99
C VAL A 221 1.91 15.35 -1.37
N TYR A 222 1.27 14.27 -1.78
CA TYR A 222 1.64 12.90 -1.43
C TYR A 222 2.31 12.26 -2.63
N ASN A 223 3.53 11.77 -2.45
CA ASN A 223 4.31 11.10 -3.48
C ASN A 223 4.14 9.59 -3.26
N TYR A 224 3.50 8.92 -4.21
CA TYR A 224 3.27 7.49 -4.16
C TYR A 224 4.32 6.75 -5.01
N ASP A 225 4.81 5.63 -4.50
CA ASP A 225 5.80 4.77 -5.16
C ASP A 225 5.43 3.29 -4.91
N LEU A 226 4.90 2.65 -5.95
CA LEU A 226 4.38 1.29 -5.90
C LEU A 226 5.24 0.36 -6.74
N PHE A 227 5.51 -0.84 -6.25
CA PHE A 227 6.14 -1.93 -6.98
C PHE A 227 5.16 -3.09 -7.03
N ILE A 228 4.72 -3.47 -8.23
CA ILE A 228 3.67 -4.46 -8.45
C ILE A 228 4.26 -5.65 -9.20
N SER A 229 4.00 -6.88 -8.77
CA SER A 229 4.45 -8.09 -9.46
C SER A 229 3.32 -9.11 -9.61
N PRO A 230 3.08 -9.65 -10.83
CA PRO A 230 2.17 -10.79 -10.99
C PRO A 230 2.70 -12.08 -10.33
N GLN A 231 3.98 -12.11 -9.96
CA GLN A 231 4.63 -13.25 -9.31
C GLN A 231 4.44 -13.27 -7.79
N VAL A 232 3.59 -12.39 -7.25
CA VAL A 232 3.19 -12.35 -5.84
C VAL A 232 1.70 -12.69 -5.75
N PRO A 233 1.24 -13.45 -4.73
CA PRO A 233 -0.17 -13.76 -4.58
C PRO A 233 -1.06 -12.51 -4.59
N PHE A 234 -2.06 -12.55 -5.44
CA PHE A 234 -3.08 -11.51 -5.57
C PHE A 234 -4.40 -12.01 -4.95
N PHE A 235 -4.81 -11.35 -3.88
CA PHE A 235 -6.14 -11.41 -3.29
C PHE A 235 -6.87 -10.14 -3.75
N ALA A 236 -8.00 -10.21 -4.43
CA ALA A 236 -8.73 -9.06 -4.99
C ALA A 236 -9.36 -8.20 -3.88
N VAL A 237 -8.51 -7.64 -3.05
CA VAL A 237 -8.80 -6.74 -1.97
C VAL A 237 -8.50 -5.35 -2.52
N PRO A 238 -9.42 -4.38 -2.40
CA PRO A 238 -9.20 -3.07 -2.95
C PRO A 238 -7.92 -2.47 -2.37
N ILE A 239 -7.02 -2.06 -3.26
CA ILE A 239 -5.67 -1.52 -2.97
C ILE A 239 -5.70 -0.45 -1.88
N PHE A 240 -6.80 0.28 -1.71
CA PHE A 240 -6.90 1.39 -0.77
C PHE A 240 -7.83 1.15 0.43
N THR A 241 -8.28 -0.08 0.63
CA THR A 241 -8.87 -0.46 1.94
C THR A 241 -7.77 -0.61 2.98
N ASN A 242 -8.10 -0.51 4.28
CA ASN A 242 -7.21 -0.89 5.40
C ASN A 242 -6.85 -2.40 5.43
N ILE A 243 -6.93 -3.04 4.27
CA ILE A 243 -6.88 -4.46 4.03
C ILE A 243 -5.93 -4.61 2.84
N GLY A 244 -4.65 -4.87 3.13
CA GLY A 244 -3.68 -5.56 2.25
C GLY A 244 -3.63 -5.21 0.77
N TYR A 245 -2.48 -4.71 0.34
CA TYR A 245 -2.13 -4.50 -1.06
C TYR A 245 -1.65 -5.83 -1.65
N SER A 246 -2.53 -6.69 -2.15
CA SER A 246 -2.07 -7.97 -2.73
C SER A 246 -1.35 -7.77 -4.07
N GLY A 247 -0.41 -8.65 -4.42
CA GLY A 247 0.41 -8.50 -5.63
C GLY A 247 1.37 -7.29 -5.62
N VAL A 248 1.46 -6.55 -4.51
CA VAL A 248 2.35 -5.41 -4.33
C VAL A 248 3.58 -5.85 -3.55
N VAL A 249 4.76 -5.64 -4.14
CA VAL A 249 6.05 -5.91 -3.50
C VAL A 249 6.42 -4.80 -2.51
N GLN A 250 6.12 -3.55 -2.87
CA GLN A 250 6.36 -2.40 -2.00
C GLN A 250 5.39 -1.27 -2.34
N PHE A 251 4.84 -0.65 -1.31
CA PHE A 251 4.00 0.52 -1.39
C PHE A 251 4.55 1.59 -0.46
N CYS A 252 5.05 2.70 -1.01
CA CYS A 252 5.53 3.83 -0.24
C CYS A 252 4.71 5.09 -0.49
N VAL A 253 4.47 5.85 0.57
CA VAL A 253 3.87 7.18 0.53
C VAL A 253 4.80 8.15 1.24
N GLN A 254 5.05 9.30 0.62
CA GLN A 254 5.86 10.36 1.21
C GLN A 254 5.12 11.69 1.19
N THR A 255 5.06 12.36 2.34
CA THR A 255 4.33 13.63 2.52
C THR A 255 4.96 14.47 3.63
N TRP A 256 4.65 15.77 3.64
CA TRP A 256 5.00 16.68 4.74
C TRP A 256 3.87 16.70 5.76
N ILE A 257 4.20 16.44 7.03
CA ILE A 257 3.23 16.52 8.12
C ILE A 257 3.59 17.70 9.03
N PRO A 258 2.60 18.53 9.44
CA PRO A 258 2.80 19.57 10.43
C PRO A 258 3.28 19.01 11.78
N ASN A 259 4.30 19.64 12.36
CA ASN A 259 4.83 19.34 13.69
C ASN A 259 5.16 20.65 14.42
N GLY A 260 4.12 21.26 15.00
CA GLY A 260 4.20 22.59 15.58
C GLY A 260 4.40 23.66 14.50
N GLU A 261 5.47 24.44 14.61
CA GLU A 261 5.82 25.48 13.63
C GLU A 261 6.60 24.96 12.42
N ASN A 262 7.02 23.68 12.44
CA ASN A 262 7.83 23.08 11.39
C ASN A 262 7.05 21.98 10.66
N ASN A 263 7.40 21.73 9.41
CA ASN A 263 6.95 20.55 8.68
C ASN A 263 8.04 19.48 8.72
N VAL A 264 7.63 18.22 8.88
CA VAL A 264 8.54 17.07 8.82
C VAL A 264 8.14 16.18 7.66
N LEU A 265 9.09 15.89 6.78
CA LEU A 265 8.89 14.94 5.70
C LEU A 265 8.89 13.52 6.27
N ILE A 266 7.80 12.81 6.02
CA ILE A 266 7.59 11.43 6.47
C ILE A 266 7.47 10.56 5.25
N ARG A 267 8.13 9.39 5.30
CA ARG A 267 7.98 8.31 4.34
C ARG A 267 7.51 7.07 5.06
N GLU A 268 6.35 6.58 4.70
CA GLU A 268 5.82 5.30 5.14
C GLU A 268 5.91 4.30 4.00
N CYS A 269 6.36 3.08 4.26
CA CYS A 269 6.49 2.03 3.28
C CYS A 269 5.97 0.71 3.84
N GLN A 270 4.98 0.12 3.19
CA GLN A 270 4.61 -1.28 3.36
C GLN A 270 5.40 -2.12 2.37
N THR A 271 6.16 -3.10 2.85
CA THR A 271 7.04 -3.93 2.02
C THR A 271 6.72 -5.40 2.23
N LEU A 272 6.67 -6.16 1.13
CA LEU A 272 6.46 -7.61 1.14
C LEU A 272 7.59 -8.27 1.92
N ASP A 273 7.22 -8.93 3.00
CA ASP A 273 8.14 -9.65 3.88
C ASP A 273 8.13 -11.14 3.56
N ASP A 274 6.98 -11.69 3.20
CA ASP A 274 6.85 -13.10 2.86
C ASP A 274 5.66 -13.40 1.95
N TYR A 275 5.70 -14.53 1.23
CA TYR A 275 4.54 -15.13 0.56
C TYR A 275 4.74 -16.62 0.23
N SER A 276 3.62 -17.35 0.06
CA SER A 276 3.59 -18.77 -0.31
C SER A 276 2.44 -19.07 -1.28
N TRP A 277 2.64 -20.10 -2.11
CA TRP A 277 1.67 -20.57 -3.11
C TRP A 277 0.96 -21.89 -2.73
N ASP A 278 1.41 -22.55 -1.65
CA ASP A 278 1.17 -23.96 -1.24
C ASP A 278 1.17 -25.00 -2.39
#